data_AF-A0A1T0CHA8-F1
#
_entry.id   AF-A0A1T0CHA8-F1
#
_cell.length_a   1.000
_cell.length_b   1.000
_cell.length_c   1.000
_cell.angle_alpha   90.00
_cell.angle_beta   90.00
_cell.angle_gamma   90.00
#
_symmetry.space_group_name_H-M   'P 1'
#
loop_
_entity.id
_entity.type
_entity.pdbx_description
1 polymer ?
#
loop_
_entity_poly.entity_id
_entity_poly.type
_entity_poly.pdbx_seq_one_letter_code
_entity_poly.pdbx_strand_id
1 'polypeptide(L)'
;MPPRKKSRLEQWFSFSRHQRRFGASQLYDTLTDIDINELKSTIINGQDKTYTFGSAKNLHEHIDNLRHEFIGEPKINHYHATLIVLIRRDIDVVDNYEKFKALWLSEKDFLLKSLNTRWLISACDTFIDCDDDFGLRALLMNAVMLINTIKSYETERLLCQVNGTDLTENEHIKQTLQTKRVALFDGISAMAVGTDDTLRNMRWRLDKLCDEHELGQIVIDVFERLQLDSNNNIYSRAKNRHTRERTRWW
;
A
#
# COMPACT_ATOMS: atom_id res chain seq x y z
N MET A 1 -5.02 24.22 -0.39
CA MET A 1 -4.97 23.91 -1.85
C MET A 1 -3.71 23.12 -2.12
N PRO A 2 -3.78 22.00 -2.85
CA PRO A 2 -2.57 21.31 -3.30
C PRO A 2 -1.74 22.27 -4.19
N PRO A 3 -0.39 22.19 -4.13
CA PRO A 3 0.47 23.04 -4.95
C PRO A 3 0.17 22.85 -6.44
N ARG A 4 0.30 23.94 -7.22
CA ARG A 4 0.03 23.96 -8.67
C ARG A 4 0.88 22.90 -9.41
N LYS A 5 0.25 22.09 -10.26
CA LYS A 5 0.96 21.20 -11.18
C LYS A 5 1.80 22.03 -12.17
N LYS A 6 3.11 21.77 -12.21
CA LYS A 6 4.03 22.41 -13.15
C LYS A 6 3.70 22.00 -14.59
N SER A 7 3.77 22.94 -15.53
CA SER A 7 3.63 22.67 -16.96
C SER A 7 4.81 21.85 -17.50
N ARG A 8 4.66 21.21 -18.68
CA ARG A 8 5.73 20.41 -19.30
C ARG A 8 7.02 21.20 -19.49
N LEU A 9 6.93 22.47 -19.87
CA LEU A 9 8.07 23.38 -20.02
C LEU A 9 8.77 23.65 -18.68
N GLU A 10 8.02 23.94 -17.61
CA GLU A 10 8.59 24.15 -16.28
C GLU A 10 9.26 22.90 -15.71
N GLN A 11 8.71 21.73 -16.02
CA GLN A 11 9.32 20.47 -15.63
C GLN A 11 10.58 20.16 -16.47
N TRP A 12 10.67 20.65 -17.71
CA TRP A 12 11.84 20.50 -18.59
C TRP A 12 13.04 21.38 -18.15
N PHE A 13 12.81 22.51 -17.49
CA PHE A 13 13.91 23.30 -16.90
C PHE A 13 14.20 22.94 -15.43
N SER A 14 13.53 21.93 -14.88
CA SER A 14 13.72 21.56 -13.47
C SER A 14 15.06 20.83 -13.27
N PHE A 15 16.07 21.55 -12.76
CA PHE A 15 17.38 20.98 -12.45
C PHE A 15 17.30 19.78 -11.50
N SER A 16 16.45 19.87 -10.46
CA SER A 16 16.20 18.75 -9.54
C SER A 16 15.60 17.52 -10.24
N ARG A 17 14.78 17.71 -11.29
CA ARG A 17 14.22 16.61 -12.08
C ARG A 17 15.29 15.93 -12.91
N HIS A 18 16.17 16.70 -13.57
CA HIS A 18 17.30 16.17 -14.35
C HIS A 18 18.26 15.38 -13.45
N GLN A 19 18.62 15.95 -12.29
CA GLN A 19 19.49 15.27 -11.33
C GLN A 19 18.92 13.92 -10.86
N ARG A 20 17.59 13.80 -10.76
CA ARG A 20 16.91 12.57 -10.35
C ARG A 20 16.82 11.49 -11.43
N ARG A 21 17.07 11.86 -12.70
CA ARG A 21 17.07 10.93 -13.83
C ARG A 21 18.48 10.52 -14.26
N PHE A 22 19.50 11.16 -13.70
CA PHE A 22 20.89 10.84 -13.99
C PHE A 22 21.20 9.37 -13.59
N GLY A 23 21.78 8.62 -14.52
CA GLY A 23 22.06 7.18 -14.38
C GLY A 23 21.02 6.23 -15.01
N ALA A 24 19.95 6.74 -15.64
CA ALA A 24 18.92 5.90 -16.26
C ALA A 24 19.43 4.97 -17.36
N SER A 25 20.35 5.42 -18.22
CA SER A 25 20.87 4.60 -19.32
C SER A 25 21.59 3.34 -18.83
N GLN A 26 22.40 3.43 -17.78
CA GLN A 26 23.13 2.29 -17.19
C GLN A 26 22.19 1.27 -16.54
N LEU A 27 21.03 1.73 -16.04
CA LEU A 27 20.02 0.86 -15.46
C LEU A 27 19.22 0.13 -16.54
N TYR A 28 19.02 0.71 -17.73
CA TYR A 28 18.27 0.04 -18.79
C TYR A 28 18.95 -1.23 -19.29
N ASP A 29 20.28 -1.23 -19.37
CA ASP A 29 21.04 -2.41 -19.78
C ASP A 29 20.75 -3.63 -18.86
N THR A 30 20.43 -3.39 -17.58
CA THR A 30 20.08 -4.44 -16.61
C THR A 30 18.59 -4.80 -16.59
N LEU A 31 17.76 -4.08 -17.34
CA LEU A 31 16.30 -4.27 -17.41
C LEU A 31 15.80 -4.82 -18.75
N THR A 32 16.71 -5.11 -19.68
CA THR A 32 16.44 -5.79 -20.97
C THR A 32 16.43 -7.31 -20.80
N ASP A 33 15.56 -8.00 -21.54
CA ASP A 33 15.48 -9.47 -21.62
C ASP A 33 15.35 -10.20 -20.26
N ILE A 34 14.54 -9.65 -19.36
CA ILE A 34 14.33 -10.20 -18.03
C ILE A 34 13.56 -11.53 -18.09
N ASP A 35 14.14 -12.58 -17.51
CA ASP A 35 13.43 -13.82 -17.20
C ASP A 35 12.70 -13.71 -15.84
N ILE A 36 11.37 -13.62 -15.91
CA ILE A 36 10.50 -13.51 -14.73
C ILE A 36 10.61 -14.74 -13.80
N ASN A 37 10.81 -15.94 -14.36
CA ASN A 37 10.96 -17.16 -13.56
C ASN A 37 12.30 -17.16 -12.80
N GLU A 38 13.35 -16.64 -13.42
CA GLU A 38 14.63 -16.43 -12.73
C GLU A 38 14.48 -15.41 -11.59
N LEU A 39 13.77 -14.30 -11.81
CA LEU A 39 13.55 -13.29 -10.79
C LEU A 39 12.71 -13.80 -9.59
N LYS A 40 11.75 -14.70 -9.83
CA LYS A 40 10.93 -15.32 -8.77
C LYS A 40 11.71 -16.30 -7.91
N SER A 41 12.63 -17.04 -8.51
CA SER A 41 13.42 -18.08 -7.84
C SER A 41 14.69 -17.55 -7.18
N THR A 42 15.21 -16.42 -7.65
CA THR A 42 16.44 -15.83 -7.10
C THR A 42 16.16 -14.89 -5.94
N ILE A 43 16.75 -15.19 -4.78
CA ILE A 43 16.65 -14.35 -3.57
C ILE A 43 17.75 -13.30 -3.54
N ILE A 44 17.43 -12.09 -3.04
CA ILE A 44 18.43 -11.06 -2.78
C ILE A 44 19.17 -11.37 -1.48
N ASN A 45 20.46 -11.69 -1.60
CA ASN A 45 21.34 -11.95 -0.47
C ASN A 45 21.76 -10.65 0.24
N GLY A 46 21.91 -10.72 1.56
CA GLY A 46 22.37 -9.64 2.44
C GLY A 46 22.26 -10.05 3.90
N GLN A 47 22.79 -9.24 4.82
CA GLN A 47 22.72 -9.53 6.26
C GLN A 47 21.35 -9.15 6.83
N ASP A 48 21.06 -7.84 6.88
CA ASP A 48 19.83 -7.32 7.49
C ASP A 48 19.05 -6.47 6.51
N LYS A 49 17.73 -6.66 6.53
CA LYS A 49 16.78 -5.85 5.77
C LYS A 49 16.68 -4.45 6.39
N THR A 50 16.95 -3.42 5.60
CA THR A 50 16.84 -2.02 6.03
C THR A 50 15.88 -1.26 5.13
N TYR A 51 15.05 -0.39 5.73
CA TYR A 51 14.13 0.47 4.98
C TYR A 51 14.80 1.81 4.68
N THR A 52 14.68 2.28 3.44
CA THR A 52 15.24 3.57 3.03
C THR A 52 14.47 4.72 3.68
N PHE A 53 15.20 5.75 4.11
CA PHE A 53 14.62 7.01 4.56
C PHE A 53 14.79 8.07 3.47
N GLY A 54 13.69 8.43 2.82
CA GLY A 54 13.70 9.37 1.70
C GLY A 54 14.22 8.76 0.41
N SER A 55 14.63 9.61 -0.53
CA SER A 55 15.08 9.19 -1.87
C SER A 55 16.41 9.88 -2.19
N ALA A 56 17.44 9.07 -2.46
CA ALA A 56 18.69 9.57 -3.03
C ALA A 56 18.40 10.31 -4.36
N LYS A 57 19.21 11.34 -4.64
CA LYS A 57 19.04 12.14 -5.86
C LYS A 57 19.46 11.31 -7.08
N ASN A 58 20.65 10.73 -7.08
CA ASN A 58 21.12 9.86 -8.16
C ASN A 58 20.20 8.61 -8.28
N LEU A 59 19.88 8.19 -9.50
CA LEU A 59 18.98 7.05 -9.72
C LEU A 59 19.63 5.72 -9.35
N HIS A 60 20.86 5.49 -9.78
CA HIS A 60 21.60 4.26 -9.51
C HIS A 60 21.76 4.05 -7.99
N GLU A 61 22.24 5.08 -7.29
CA GLU A 61 22.35 5.09 -5.82
C GLU A 61 20.99 4.82 -5.15
N HIS A 62 19.90 5.36 -5.71
CA HIS A 62 18.58 5.11 -5.17
C HIS A 62 18.13 3.66 -5.34
N ILE A 63 18.35 3.05 -6.51
CA ILE A 63 18.01 1.65 -6.79
C ILE A 63 18.89 0.69 -5.98
N ASP A 64 20.17 1.01 -5.78
CA ASP A 64 21.09 0.26 -4.93
C ASP A 64 20.66 0.33 -3.46
N ASN A 65 20.34 1.53 -2.96
CA ASN A 65 19.80 1.69 -1.61
C ASN A 65 18.49 0.90 -1.46
N LEU A 66 17.63 0.95 -2.47
CA LEU A 66 16.34 0.25 -2.50
C LEU A 66 16.49 -1.27 -2.41
N ARG A 67 17.57 -1.83 -2.96
CA ARG A 67 17.86 -3.27 -2.90
C ARG A 67 17.90 -3.81 -1.47
N HIS A 68 18.37 -3.01 -0.51
CA HIS A 68 18.45 -3.42 0.90
C HIS A 68 17.07 -3.64 1.54
N GLU A 69 16.01 -3.03 0.99
CA GLU A 69 14.63 -3.26 1.43
C GLU A 69 14.08 -4.61 1.02
N PHE A 70 14.80 -5.35 0.17
CA PHE A 70 14.40 -6.64 -0.39
C PHE A 70 15.36 -7.78 -0.03
N ILE A 71 16.30 -7.55 0.90
CA ILE A 71 17.15 -8.63 1.42
C ILE A 71 16.25 -9.75 1.99
N GLY A 72 16.53 -10.98 1.58
CA GLY A 72 15.74 -12.16 1.92
C GLY A 72 14.46 -12.34 1.08
N GLU A 73 14.17 -11.45 0.13
CA GLU A 73 13.02 -11.54 -0.77
C GLU A 73 13.42 -11.90 -2.22
N PRO A 74 12.49 -12.45 -3.01
CA PRO A 74 12.67 -12.68 -4.45
C PRO A 74 13.04 -11.40 -5.21
N LYS A 75 13.97 -11.48 -6.18
CA LYS A 75 14.39 -10.36 -7.02
C LYS A 75 13.24 -9.70 -7.78
N ILE A 76 12.18 -10.43 -8.12
CA ILE A 76 10.98 -9.88 -8.75
C ILE A 76 10.34 -8.75 -7.94
N ASN A 77 10.42 -8.79 -6.60
CA ASN A 77 9.91 -7.71 -5.74
C ASN A 77 10.71 -6.41 -5.92
N HIS A 78 12.03 -6.51 -6.02
CA HIS A 78 12.92 -5.37 -6.31
C HIS A 78 12.74 -4.86 -7.73
N TYR A 79 12.53 -5.74 -8.71
CA TYR A 79 12.19 -5.35 -10.07
C TYR A 79 10.88 -4.55 -10.14
N HIS A 80 9.82 -5.06 -9.51
CA HIS A 80 8.55 -4.34 -9.37
C HIS A 80 8.73 -2.93 -8.79
N ALA A 81 9.50 -2.80 -7.71
CA ALA A 81 9.78 -1.50 -7.11
C ALA A 81 10.65 -0.59 -7.99
N THR A 82 11.59 -1.16 -8.75
CA THR A 82 12.39 -0.43 -9.72
C THR A 82 11.52 0.20 -10.81
N LEU A 83 10.55 -0.54 -11.35
CA LEU A 83 9.58 0.00 -12.32
C LEU A 83 8.79 1.17 -11.75
N ILE A 84 8.29 1.06 -10.52
CA ILE A 84 7.60 2.15 -9.82
C ILE A 84 8.50 3.38 -9.67
N VAL A 85 9.77 3.19 -9.31
CA VAL A 85 10.73 4.30 -9.17
C VAL A 85 10.95 5.01 -10.52
N LEU A 86 11.09 4.26 -11.60
CA LEU A 86 11.26 4.81 -12.96
C LEU A 86 10.04 5.65 -13.35
N ILE A 87 8.83 5.10 -13.17
CA ILE A 87 7.55 5.77 -13.45
C ILE A 87 7.44 7.06 -12.63
N ARG A 88 7.68 7.00 -11.30
CA ARG A 88 7.57 8.17 -10.40
C ARG A 88 8.63 9.24 -10.65
N ARG A 89 9.74 8.90 -11.32
CA ARG A 89 10.78 9.85 -11.75
C ARG A 89 10.56 10.34 -13.18
N ASP A 90 9.40 10.03 -13.76
CA ASP A 90 9.00 10.36 -15.12
C ASP A 90 10.01 9.83 -16.16
N ILE A 91 10.57 8.63 -15.97
CA ILE A 91 11.55 8.02 -16.88
C ILE A 91 10.81 6.97 -17.72
N ASP A 92 10.77 7.18 -19.04
CA ASP A 92 10.10 6.33 -20.05
C ASP A 92 8.80 5.72 -19.52
N VAL A 93 7.90 6.61 -19.08
CA VAL A 93 6.72 6.25 -18.28
C VAL A 93 5.84 5.24 -19.00
N VAL A 94 5.62 5.41 -20.30
CA VAL A 94 4.79 4.52 -21.11
C VAL A 94 5.37 3.10 -21.07
N ASP A 95 6.62 2.94 -21.50
CA ASP A 95 7.29 1.64 -21.57
C ASP A 95 7.41 0.95 -20.19
N ASN A 96 7.78 1.70 -19.15
CA ASN A 96 7.93 1.14 -17.81
C ASN A 96 6.57 0.79 -17.18
N TYR A 97 5.52 1.56 -17.49
CA TYR A 97 4.17 1.26 -17.07
C TYR A 97 3.60 0.03 -17.79
N GLU A 98 3.85 -0.13 -19.09
CA GLU A 98 3.48 -1.34 -19.83
C GLU A 98 4.11 -2.59 -19.21
N LYS A 99 5.42 -2.55 -18.90
CA LYS A 99 6.12 -3.62 -18.19
C LYS A 99 5.51 -3.90 -16.81
N PHE A 100 5.21 -2.85 -16.05
CA PHE A 100 4.60 -2.95 -14.73
C PHE A 100 3.21 -3.57 -14.78
N LYS A 101 2.37 -3.16 -15.74
CA LYS A 101 1.03 -3.72 -15.95
C LYS A 101 1.12 -5.17 -16.36
N ALA A 102 1.99 -5.50 -17.34
CA ALA A 102 2.22 -6.88 -17.77
C ALA A 102 2.65 -7.78 -16.60
N LEU A 103 3.60 -7.32 -15.77
CA LEU A 103 4.07 -8.02 -14.58
C LEU A 103 2.92 -8.35 -13.62
N TRP A 104 2.03 -7.39 -13.35
CA TRP A 104 0.88 -7.61 -12.47
C TRP A 104 -0.15 -8.56 -13.08
N LEU A 105 -0.44 -8.45 -14.37
CA LEU A 105 -1.38 -9.34 -15.05
C LEU A 105 -0.87 -10.79 -15.11
N SER A 106 0.44 -11.00 -15.28
CA SER A 106 1.01 -12.34 -15.35
C SER A 106 1.34 -12.96 -13.98
N GLU A 107 1.78 -12.16 -13.00
CA GLU A 107 2.33 -12.66 -11.74
C GLU A 107 1.56 -12.23 -10.49
N LYS A 108 0.33 -11.74 -10.65
CA LYS A 108 -0.54 -11.24 -9.56
C LYS A 108 -0.43 -12.07 -8.28
N ASP A 109 -0.72 -13.37 -8.35
CA ASP A 109 -0.80 -14.23 -7.17
C ASP A 109 0.54 -14.39 -6.46
N PHE A 110 1.65 -14.33 -7.20
CA PHE A 110 2.98 -14.34 -6.62
C PHE A 110 3.27 -13.02 -5.91
N LEU A 111 3.02 -11.89 -6.60
CA LEU A 111 3.26 -10.54 -6.06
C LEU A 111 2.43 -10.28 -4.81
N LEU A 112 1.16 -10.71 -4.79
CA LEU A 112 0.29 -10.63 -3.62
C LEU A 112 0.83 -11.44 -2.44
N LYS A 113 1.56 -12.53 -2.66
CA LYS A 113 2.16 -13.31 -1.57
C LYS A 113 3.51 -12.75 -1.13
N SER A 114 4.30 -12.23 -2.04
CA SER A 114 5.70 -11.86 -1.80
C SER A 114 5.88 -10.41 -1.37
N LEU A 115 5.07 -9.46 -1.87
CA LEU A 115 5.23 -8.04 -1.56
C LEU A 115 4.69 -7.72 -0.16
N ASN A 116 5.24 -6.70 0.51
CA ASN A 116 4.66 -6.13 1.71
C ASN A 116 3.54 -5.10 1.37
N THR A 117 2.73 -4.73 2.35
CA THR A 117 1.59 -3.81 2.14
C THR A 117 2.01 -2.45 1.58
N ARG A 118 3.20 -1.94 1.94
CA ARG A 118 3.70 -0.66 1.41
C ARG A 118 3.92 -0.73 -0.11
N TRP A 119 4.44 -1.85 -0.61
CA TRP A 119 4.62 -2.06 -2.04
C TRP A 119 3.30 -2.34 -2.78
N LEU A 120 2.33 -3.00 -2.15
CA LEU A 120 0.98 -3.12 -2.69
C LEU A 120 0.31 -1.75 -2.87
N ILE A 121 0.41 -0.87 -1.87
CA ILE A 121 -0.12 0.51 -1.99
C ILE A 121 0.63 1.32 -3.04
N SER A 122 1.94 1.14 -3.16
CA SER A 122 2.71 1.79 -4.24
C SER A 122 2.27 1.31 -5.62
N ALA A 123 1.85 0.05 -5.75
CA ALA A 123 1.26 -0.47 -6.99
C ALA A 123 -0.11 0.16 -7.27
N CYS A 124 -0.98 0.28 -6.26
CA CYS A 124 -2.26 0.98 -6.37
C CYS A 124 -2.07 2.41 -6.88
N ASP A 125 -1.17 3.19 -6.24
CA ASP A 125 -0.88 4.57 -6.65
C ASP A 125 -0.40 4.63 -8.12
N THR A 126 0.42 3.66 -8.53
CA THR A 126 0.95 3.59 -9.92
C THR A 126 -0.17 3.36 -10.94
N PHE A 127 -1.09 2.42 -10.69
CA PHE A 127 -2.26 2.22 -11.54
C PHE A 127 -3.20 3.43 -11.54
N ILE A 128 -3.43 4.06 -10.38
CA ILE A 128 -4.30 5.24 -10.25
C ILE A 128 -3.79 6.42 -11.10
N ASP A 129 -2.47 6.60 -11.13
CA ASP A 129 -1.82 7.69 -11.85
C ASP A 129 -1.65 7.42 -13.36
N CYS A 130 -1.55 6.15 -13.77
CA CYS A 130 -1.13 5.78 -15.13
C CYS A 130 -2.16 4.99 -15.96
N ASP A 131 -3.08 4.23 -15.35
CA ASP A 131 -4.07 3.44 -16.12
C ASP A 131 -5.17 4.35 -16.71
N ASP A 132 -5.75 3.94 -17.83
CA ASP A 132 -6.88 4.61 -18.46
C ASP A 132 -8.23 4.08 -17.94
N ASP A 133 -8.26 2.87 -17.35
CA ASP A 133 -9.46 2.29 -16.77
C ASP A 133 -9.89 3.04 -15.49
N PHE A 134 -10.92 3.87 -15.62
CA PHE A 134 -11.49 4.60 -14.49
C PHE A 134 -12.02 3.68 -13.38
N GLY A 135 -12.62 2.54 -13.73
CA GLY A 135 -13.14 1.57 -12.78
C GLY A 135 -12.03 0.98 -11.93
N LEU A 136 -10.94 0.54 -12.55
CA LEU A 136 -9.74 0.06 -11.85
C LEU A 136 -9.16 1.12 -10.91
N ARG A 137 -9.01 2.36 -11.39
CA ARG A 137 -8.44 3.45 -10.57
C ARG A 137 -9.31 3.76 -9.36
N ALA A 138 -10.63 3.83 -9.55
CA ALA A 138 -11.58 4.05 -8.46
C ALA A 138 -11.55 2.88 -7.46
N LEU A 139 -11.44 1.64 -7.95
CA LEU A 139 -11.35 0.45 -7.14
C LEU A 139 -10.09 0.47 -6.26
N LEU A 140 -8.91 0.67 -6.86
CA LEU A 140 -7.63 0.69 -6.14
C LEU A 140 -7.50 1.86 -5.16
N MET A 141 -8.20 2.97 -5.40
CA MET A 141 -8.26 4.09 -4.47
C MET A 141 -8.85 3.68 -3.11
N ASN A 142 -9.71 2.64 -3.04
CA ASN A 142 -10.23 2.13 -1.76
C ASN A 142 -9.10 1.62 -0.85
N ALA A 143 -8.11 0.91 -1.40
CA ALA A 143 -6.95 0.44 -0.62
C ALA A 143 -6.09 1.61 -0.13
N VAL A 144 -5.86 2.60 -0.99
CA VAL A 144 -5.09 3.81 -0.67
C VAL A 144 -5.75 4.61 0.44
N MET A 145 -7.06 4.87 0.33
CA MET A 145 -7.83 5.56 1.36
C MET A 145 -7.78 4.81 2.68
N LEU A 146 -8.05 3.51 2.67
CA LEU A 146 -8.05 2.66 3.85
C LEU A 146 -6.71 2.70 4.59
N ILE A 147 -5.60 2.47 3.87
CA ILE A 147 -4.27 2.47 4.48
C ILE A 147 -3.87 3.86 4.95
N ASN A 148 -4.15 4.92 4.21
CA ASN A 148 -3.79 6.27 4.64
C ASN A 148 -4.58 6.68 5.89
N THR A 149 -5.86 6.34 6.00
CA THR A 149 -6.65 6.58 7.22
C THR A 149 -6.06 5.85 8.42
N ILE A 150 -5.75 4.55 8.27
CA ILE A 150 -5.15 3.76 9.36
C ILE A 150 -3.77 4.31 9.72
N LYS A 151 -2.94 4.63 8.72
CA LYS A 151 -1.61 5.19 8.92
C LYS A 151 -1.68 6.50 9.70
N SER A 152 -2.60 7.41 9.35
CA SER A 152 -2.82 8.65 10.10
C SER A 152 -3.22 8.39 11.54
N TYR A 153 -4.18 7.48 11.76
CA TYR A 153 -4.64 7.11 13.09
C TYR A 153 -3.54 6.46 13.96
N GLU A 154 -2.80 5.47 13.42
CA GLU A 154 -1.70 4.84 14.16
C GLU A 154 -0.53 5.82 14.39
N THR A 155 -0.31 6.78 13.49
CA THR A 155 0.70 7.84 13.68
C THR A 155 0.31 8.77 14.82
N GLU A 156 -0.97 9.17 14.92
CA GLU A 156 -1.46 9.96 16.05
C GLU A 156 -1.31 9.20 17.37
N ARG A 157 -1.66 7.90 17.39
CA ARG A 157 -1.44 7.05 18.56
C ARG A 157 0.02 7.02 19.00
N LEU A 158 0.94 6.84 18.06
CA LEU A 158 2.37 6.85 18.32
C LEU A 158 2.83 8.22 18.86
N LEU A 159 2.36 9.31 18.26
CA LEU A 159 2.66 10.68 18.68
C LEU A 159 2.18 10.96 20.11
N CYS A 160 0.98 10.48 20.45
CA CYS A 160 0.37 10.61 21.77
C CYS A 160 0.86 9.54 22.78
N GLN A 161 1.87 8.74 22.40
CA GLN A 161 2.45 7.68 23.24
C GLN A 161 1.43 6.63 23.73
N VAL A 162 0.36 6.43 22.97
CA VAL A 162 -0.65 5.42 23.24
C VAL A 162 -0.19 4.09 22.64
N ASN A 163 0.86 3.51 23.23
CA ASN A 163 1.52 2.29 22.74
C ASN A 163 0.81 0.99 23.20
N GLY A 164 0.95 -0.05 22.39
CA GLY A 164 0.00 -1.15 22.16
C GLY A 164 -0.31 -2.17 23.26
N THR A 165 -0.03 -1.91 24.54
CA THR A 165 -0.41 -2.81 25.65
C THR A 165 -1.08 -2.12 26.82
N ASP A 166 -0.92 -0.79 26.98
CA ASP A 166 -1.35 -0.07 28.19
C ASP A 166 -2.72 0.59 28.05
N LEU A 167 -3.50 0.15 27.07
CA LEU A 167 -4.87 0.59 26.90
C LEU A 167 -5.80 -0.22 27.78
N THR A 168 -5.93 0.21 29.04
CA THR A 168 -7.00 -0.29 29.89
C THR A 168 -8.33 0.13 29.29
N GLU A 169 -9.16 -0.85 28.93
CA GLU A 169 -10.51 -0.59 28.45
C GLU A 169 -11.32 0.06 29.56
N ASN A 170 -12.03 1.13 29.22
CA ASN A 170 -13.00 1.70 30.13
C ASN A 170 -14.30 0.86 30.04
N GLU A 171 -14.49 -0.03 31.01
CA GLU A 171 -15.64 -0.94 31.05
C GLU A 171 -16.99 -0.20 31.07
N HIS A 172 -17.07 0.97 31.70
CA HIS A 172 -18.29 1.78 31.68
C HIS A 172 -18.61 2.29 30.27
N ILE A 173 -17.60 2.77 29.53
CA ILE A 173 -17.78 3.20 28.13
C ILE A 173 -18.13 2.00 27.25
N LYS A 174 -17.45 0.86 27.42
CA LYS A 174 -17.73 -0.36 26.67
C LYS A 174 -19.19 -0.82 26.82
N GLN A 175 -19.72 -0.82 28.04
CA GLN A 175 -21.14 -1.10 28.31
C GLN A 175 -22.07 -0.04 27.71
N THR A 176 -21.68 1.23 27.78
CA THR A 176 -22.45 2.33 27.19
C THR A 176 -22.57 2.18 25.67
N LEU A 177 -21.49 1.78 24.98
CA LEU A 177 -21.49 1.54 23.53
C LEU A 177 -22.45 0.42 23.09
N GLN A 178 -22.82 -0.51 23.99
CA GLN A 178 -23.79 -1.57 23.69
C GLN A 178 -25.25 -1.13 23.86
N THR A 179 -25.50 -0.08 24.64
CA THR A 179 -26.86 0.28 25.08
C THR A 179 -27.30 1.65 24.61
N LYS A 180 -26.36 2.52 24.22
CA LYS A 180 -26.63 3.91 23.85
C LYS A 180 -25.82 4.32 22.64
N ARG A 181 -26.42 5.20 21.84
CA ARG A 181 -25.70 5.92 20.78
C ARG A 181 -24.77 6.95 21.42
N VAL A 182 -23.47 6.73 21.30
CA VAL A 182 -22.44 7.70 21.73
C VAL A 182 -22.01 8.51 20.51
N ALA A 183 -22.25 9.81 20.53
CA ALA A 183 -21.87 10.70 19.43
C ALA A 183 -20.34 10.89 19.38
N LEU A 184 -19.79 10.98 18.17
CA LEU A 184 -18.39 11.34 17.92
C LEU A 184 -18.30 12.76 17.35
N PHE A 185 -18.71 12.95 16.11
CA PHE A 185 -18.72 14.24 15.41
C PHE A 185 -19.77 14.23 14.29
N ASP A 186 -20.31 15.39 13.94
CA ASP A 186 -21.18 15.61 12.77
C ASP A 186 -22.21 14.49 12.48
N GLY A 187 -22.96 14.07 13.50
CA GLY A 187 -23.97 13.01 13.36
C GLY A 187 -23.42 11.57 13.27
N ILE A 188 -22.11 11.36 13.26
CA ILE A 188 -21.47 10.04 13.39
C ILE A 188 -21.46 9.60 14.85
N SER A 189 -21.75 8.33 15.08
CA SER A 189 -21.67 7.70 16.40
C SER A 189 -20.56 6.65 16.46
N ALA A 190 -20.08 6.39 17.67
CA ALA A 190 -19.14 5.31 17.93
C ALA A 190 -19.78 3.95 17.62
N MET A 191 -18.95 3.01 17.20
CA MET A 191 -19.37 1.63 16.94
C MET A 191 -19.70 0.90 18.25
N ALA A 192 -20.67 -0.02 18.19
CA ALA A 192 -20.87 -1.00 19.25
C ALA A 192 -19.74 -2.03 19.23
N VAL A 193 -18.62 -1.72 19.88
CA VAL A 193 -17.41 -2.57 19.90
C VAL A 193 -17.80 -4.00 20.27
N GLY A 194 -17.48 -4.95 19.39
CA GLY A 194 -17.79 -6.37 19.62
C GLY A 194 -18.93 -6.94 18.78
N THR A 195 -19.92 -6.11 18.42
CA THR A 195 -21.23 -6.58 17.90
C THR A 195 -21.75 -5.81 16.69
N ASP A 196 -21.13 -4.67 16.37
CA ASP A 196 -21.44 -3.80 15.23
C ASP A 196 -21.17 -4.49 13.88
N ASP A 197 -22.01 -4.19 12.87
CA ASP A 197 -21.93 -4.79 11.54
C ASP A 197 -21.36 -3.85 10.47
N THR A 198 -20.94 -2.62 10.83
CA THR A 198 -20.43 -1.62 9.89
C THR A 198 -19.27 -2.14 9.05
N LEU A 199 -18.26 -2.76 9.69
CA LEU A 199 -17.10 -3.31 8.98
C LEU A 199 -17.45 -4.52 8.13
N ARG A 200 -18.39 -5.37 8.57
CA ARG A 200 -18.90 -6.49 7.76
C ARG A 200 -19.61 -5.99 6.51
N ASN A 201 -20.50 -5.02 6.67
CA ASN A 201 -21.26 -4.44 5.57
C ASN A 201 -20.33 -3.71 4.59
N MET A 202 -19.25 -3.10 5.07
CA MET A 202 -18.20 -2.53 4.24
C MET A 202 -17.43 -3.62 3.48
N ARG A 203 -16.94 -4.67 4.17
CA ARG A 203 -16.24 -5.80 3.55
C ARG A 203 -17.06 -6.44 2.43
N TRP A 204 -18.33 -6.73 2.68
CA TRP A 204 -19.20 -7.34 1.67
C TRP A 204 -19.37 -6.49 0.41
N ARG A 205 -19.46 -5.16 0.56
CA ARG A 205 -19.49 -4.25 -0.59
C ARG A 205 -18.14 -4.21 -1.30
N LEU A 206 -17.05 -4.26 -0.53
CA LEU A 206 -15.70 -4.29 -1.08
C LEU A 206 -15.49 -5.55 -1.93
N ASP A 207 -15.89 -6.72 -1.46
CA ASP A 207 -15.81 -7.98 -2.22
C ASP A 207 -16.52 -7.84 -3.57
N LYS A 208 -17.78 -7.41 -3.57
CA LYS A 208 -18.55 -7.22 -4.81
C LYS A 208 -17.89 -6.26 -5.79
N LEU A 209 -17.32 -5.15 -5.31
CA LEU A 209 -16.64 -4.18 -6.17
C LEU A 209 -15.31 -4.73 -6.69
N CYS A 210 -14.59 -5.51 -5.87
CA CYS A 210 -13.30 -6.09 -6.26
C CYS A 210 -13.45 -7.22 -7.27
N ASP A 211 -14.61 -7.89 -7.32
CA ASP A 211 -14.91 -8.92 -8.31
C ASP A 211 -15.03 -8.36 -9.75
N GLU A 212 -15.22 -7.05 -9.91
CA GLU A 212 -15.37 -6.40 -11.23
C GLU A 212 -14.06 -6.29 -12.02
N HIS A 213 -12.89 -6.48 -11.37
CA HIS A 213 -11.60 -6.39 -12.05
C HIS A 213 -10.57 -7.33 -11.43
N GLU A 214 -9.75 -8.01 -12.25
CA GLU A 214 -8.81 -9.04 -11.78
C GLU A 214 -7.77 -8.55 -10.75
N LEU A 215 -7.35 -7.28 -10.87
CA LEU A 215 -6.48 -6.58 -9.93
C LEU A 215 -7.20 -6.05 -8.68
N GLY A 216 -8.52 -6.19 -8.58
CA GLY A 216 -9.29 -5.92 -7.36
C GLY A 216 -8.83 -6.75 -6.18
N GLN A 217 -8.23 -7.91 -6.43
CA GLN A 217 -7.62 -8.75 -5.41
C GLN A 217 -6.53 -8.03 -4.60
N ILE A 218 -5.86 -7.01 -5.14
CA ILE A 218 -4.90 -6.18 -4.38
C ILE A 218 -5.59 -5.51 -3.19
N VAL A 219 -6.80 -4.99 -3.40
CA VAL A 219 -7.59 -4.32 -2.35
C VAL A 219 -7.99 -5.32 -1.27
N ILE A 220 -8.42 -6.52 -1.68
CA ILE A 220 -8.81 -7.59 -0.77
C ILE A 220 -7.61 -8.08 0.06
N ASP A 221 -6.46 -8.32 -0.58
CA ASP A 221 -5.24 -8.76 0.11
C ASP A 221 -4.74 -7.71 1.11
N VAL A 222 -4.78 -6.42 0.74
CA VAL A 222 -4.52 -5.32 1.68
C VAL A 222 -5.48 -5.35 2.87
N PHE A 223 -6.79 -5.55 2.63
CA PHE A 223 -7.78 -5.64 3.69
C PHE A 223 -7.54 -6.83 4.64
N GLU A 224 -7.18 -7.99 4.10
CA GLU A 224 -6.91 -9.21 4.85
C GLU A 224 -5.66 -9.06 5.73
N ARG A 225 -4.60 -8.43 5.20
CA ARG A 225 -3.37 -8.14 5.98
C ARG A 225 -3.65 -7.26 7.18
N LEU A 226 -4.61 -6.33 7.10
CA LEU A 226 -4.98 -5.50 8.25
C LEU A 226 -5.52 -6.31 9.42
N GLN A 227 -6.03 -7.52 9.18
CA GLN A 227 -6.58 -8.42 10.20
C GLN A 227 -5.53 -9.28 10.90
N LEU A 228 -4.25 -9.22 10.48
CA LEU A 228 -3.16 -9.98 11.07
C LEU A 228 -2.74 -9.38 12.41
N ASP A 229 -2.64 -10.22 13.44
CA ASP A 229 -2.28 -9.78 14.80
C ASP A 229 -0.89 -9.15 14.86
N SER A 230 0.05 -9.66 14.06
CA SER A 230 1.42 -9.14 13.95
C SER A 230 1.49 -7.69 13.50
N ASN A 231 0.47 -7.19 12.79
CA ASN A 231 0.43 -5.81 12.32
C ASN A 231 -0.06 -4.82 13.38
N ASN A 232 -0.66 -5.31 14.48
CA ASN A 232 -1.13 -4.53 15.63
C ASN A 232 -1.70 -3.15 15.26
N ASN A 233 -2.73 -3.13 14.41
CA ASN A 233 -3.40 -1.92 13.95
C ASN A 233 -4.86 -1.92 14.42
N ILE A 234 -5.61 -0.86 14.12
CA ILE A 234 -7.01 -0.74 14.55
C ILE A 234 -7.90 -1.91 14.12
N TYR A 235 -7.70 -2.48 12.93
CA TYR A 235 -8.50 -3.61 12.44
C TYR A 235 -8.18 -4.90 13.20
N SER A 236 -6.90 -5.29 13.34
CA SER A 236 -6.55 -6.49 14.12
C SER A 236 -6.97 -6.37 15.58
N ARG A 237 -6.80 -5.20 16.19
CA ARG A 237 -7.29 -4.94 17.55
C ARG A 237 -8.83 -4.91 17.65
N ALA A 238 -9.55 -4.46 16.62
CA ALA A 238 -11.01 -4.50 16.59
C ALA A 238 -11.53 -5.94 16.41
N LYS A 239 -10.87 -6.73 15.56
CA LYS A 239 -11.13 -8.17 15.36
C LYS A 239 -11.00 -8.93 16.67
N ASN A 240 -9.92 -8.69 17.44
CA ASN A 240 -9.70 -9.35 18.74
C ASN A 240 -10.75 -8.97 19.80
N ARG A 241 -11.44 -7.83 19.64
CA ARG A 241 -12.58 -7.43 20.49
C ARG A 241 -13.92 -7.93 19.99
N HIS A 242 -13.97 -8.50 18.78
CA HIS A 242 -15.22 -8.92 18.15
C HIS A 242 -15.72 -10.24 18.74
N THR A 243 -16.99 -10.29 19.13
CA THR A 243 -17.58 -11.45 19.82
C THR A 243 -18.76 -12.06 19.07
N ARG A 244 -19.32 -11.35 18.08
CA ARG A 244 -20.54 -11.78 17.38
C ARG A 244 -20.25 -12.40 16.02
N GLU A 245 -20.43 -13.71 15.90
CA GLU A 245 -20.17 -14.47 14.66
C GLU A 245 -20.80 -13.87 13.39
N ARG A 246 -22.07 -13.46 13.49
CA ARG A 246 -22.85 -13.00 12.33
C ARG A 246 -22.37 -11.68 11.75
N THR A 247 -21.53 -10.94 12.47
CA THR A 247 -21.06 -9.59 12.12
C THR A 247 -19.57 -9.54 11.84
N ARG A 248 -18.92 -10.70 11.68
CA ARG A 248 -17.51 -10.81 11.28
C ARG A 248 -17.29 -10.25 9.88
N TRP A 249 -16.09 -9.68 9.67
CA TRP A 249 -15.66 -9.06 8.41
C TRP A 249 -14.32 -9.58 7.90
N TRP A 250 -13.70 -10.49 8.64
CA TRP A 250 -12.44 -11.14 8.27
C TRP A 250 -12.72 -12.53 7.69
#